data_AF-A0A947K0K0-F1
#
_entry.id   AF-A0A947K0K0-F1
#
_cell.length_a   1.000
_cell.length_b   1.000
_cell.length_c   1.000
_cell.angle_alpha   90.00
_cell.angle_beta   90.00
_cell.angle_gamma   90.00
#
_symmetry.space_group_name_H-M   'P 1'
#
loop_
_entity.id
_entity.type
_entity.pdbx_description
1 polymer ?
#
loop_
_entity_poly.entity_id
_entity_poly.type
_entity_poly.pdbx_seq_one_letter_code
_entity_poly.pdbx_strand_id
1 'polypeptide(L)' 'IVPRDRLFVMGDNRDNSQDSRFAAAPGGGVGLVPTDRLVGRASMVLWSTDGSAEWVKPWTWVTATRWDRIGEGL' A
#
# COMPACT_ATOMS: atom_id res chain seq x y z
N ILE A 1 -0.25 -6.45 -23.72
CA ILE A 1 -1.50 -7.21 -23.48
C ILE A 1 -1.28 -8.08 -22.24
N VAL A 2 -2.23 -8.11 -21.31
CA VAL A 2 -2.13 -8.92 -20.08
C VAL A 2 -2.63 -10.34 -20.39
N PRO A 3 -1.83 -11.40 -20.14
CA PRO A 3 -2.26 -12.79 -20.32
C PRO A 3 -3.38 -13.19 -19.37
N ARG A 4 -4.04 -14.32 -19.64
CA ARG A 4 -4.94 -14.97 -18.69
C ARG A 4 -4.17 -15.31 -17.39
N ASP A 5 -4.86 -15.28 -16.25
CA ASP A 5 -4.33 -15.60 -14.92
C ASP A 5 -3.16 -14.69 -14.46
N ARG A 6 -3.17 -13.45 -14.97
CA ARG A 6 -2.23 -12.39 -14.63
C ARG A 6 -2.98 -11.09 -14.39
N LEU A 7 -2.40 -10.27 -13.51
CA LEU A 7 -2.85 -8.93 -13.18
C LEU A 7 -1.74 -7.94 -13.53
N PHE A 8 -2.14 -6.80 -14.09
CA PHE A 8 -1.29 -5.63 -14.21
C PHE A 8 -1.73 -4.65 -13.14
N VAL A 9 -0.86 -4.39 -12.16
CA VAL A 9 -1.12 -3.52 -11.01
C VAL A 9 -0.24 -2.28 -11.09
N MET A 10 -0.78 -1.14 -10.64
CA MET A 10 -0.06 0.12 -10.57
C MET A 10 -0.27 0.74 -9.21
N GLY A 11 0.79 1.29 -8.63
CA GLY A 11 0.66 2.11 -7.43
C GLY A 11 0.17 3.51 -7.76
N ASP A 12 -0.54 4.15 -6.82
CA ASP A 12 -1.02 5.52 -7.02
C ASP A 12 0.10 6.55 -6.99
N ASN A 13 1.18 6.30 -6.24
CA ASN A 13 2.40 7.10 -6.27
C ASN A 13 3.27 6.72 -7.48
N ARG A 14 2.87 7.16 -8.67
CA ARG A 14 3.34 6.64 -9.98
C ARG A 14 4.84 6.76 -10.20
N ASP A 15 5.47 7.85 -9.78
CA ASP A 15 6.91 8.06 -9.99
C ASP A 15 7.77 7.34 -8.93
N ASN A 16 7.13 6.85 -7.86
CA ASN A 16 7.79 6.16 -6.76
C ASN A 16 7.14 4.79 -6.48
N SER A 17 6.77 4.07 -7.55
CA SER A 17 6.16 2.75 -7.44
C SER A 17 6.89 1.73 -8.32
N GLN A 18 7.38 0.66 -7.69
CA GLN A 18 8.00 -0.50 -8.33
C GLN A 18 6.92 -1.51 -8.74
N ASP A 19 6.04 -1.12 -9.66
CA ASP A 19 4.84 -1.88 -10.05
C ASP A 19 5.00 -2.66 -11.37
N SER A 20 3.89 -3.12 -11.97
CA SER A 20 3.89 -3.95 -13.18
C SER A 20 4.48 -3.28 -14.43
N ARG A 21 4.71 -1.96 -14.42
CA ARG A 21 5.38 -1.24 -15.51
C ARG A 21 6.85 -1.65 -15.68
N PHE A 22 7.46 -2.20 -14.62
CA PHE A 22 8.87 -2.60 -14.61
C PHE A 22 9.00 -4.12 -14.51
N ALA A 23 10.14 -4.64 -14.98
CA ALA A 23 10.41 -6.08 -14.97
C ALA A 23 10.58 -6.64 -13.55
N ALA A 24 10.14 -7.89 -13.36
CA ALA A 24 10.36 -8.66 -12.14
C ALA A 24 11.80 -9.14 -12.04
N ALA A 25 12.69 -8.25 -11.59
CA ALA A 25 14.12 -8.48 -11.43
C ALA A 25 14.63 -7.79 -10.15
N PRO A 26 15.81 -8.17 -9.61
CA PRO A 26 16.42 -7.46 -8.49
C PRO A 26 16.56 -5.96 -8.80
N GLY A 27 15.98 -5.11 -7.95
CA GLY A 27 15.95 -3.65 -8.15
C GLY A 27 14.92 -3.16 -9.17
N GLY A 28 14.04 -4.03 -9.66
CA GLY A 28 12.93 -3.71 -10.56
C GLY A 28 11.56 -3.74 -9.88
N GLY A 29 10.51 -3.80 -10.70
CA GLY A 29 9.13 -3.89 -10.23
C GLY A 29 8.66 -5.31 -9.96
N VAL A 30 7.37 -5.47 -9.73
CA VAL A 30 6.75 -6.79 -9.54
C VAL A 30 6.38 -7.50 -10.84
N GLY A 31 6.45 -6.81 -11.99
CA GLY A 31 5.96 -7.33 -13.27
C GLY A 31 4.48 -7.70 -13.23
N LEU A 32 4.05 -8.62 -14.10
CA LEU A 32 2.68 -9.13 -14.07
C LEU A 32 2.49 -10.11 -12.91
N VAL A 33 1.48 -9.85 -12.08
CA VAL A 33 1.22 -10.62 -10.87
C VAL A 33 0.29 -11.80 -11.18
N PRO A 34 0.68 -13.05 -10.86
CA PRO A 34 -0.21 -14.20 -10.97
C PRO A 34 -1.46 -14.06 -10.10
N THR A 35 -2.64 -14.42 -10.63
CA THR A 35 -3.92 -14.25 -9.91
C THR A 35 -4.01 -15.11 -8.65
N ASP A 36 -3.29 -16.23 -8.57
CA ASP A 36 -3.17 -17.07 -7.38
C ASP A 36 -2.44 -16.38 -6.21
N ARG A 37 -1.73 -15.27 -6.46
CA ARG A 37 -1.14 -14.42 -5.41
C ARG A 37 -2.08 -13.32 -4.91
N LEU A 38 -3.28 -13.21 -5.45
CA LEU A 38 -4.27 -12.25 -4.97
C LEU A 38 -4.87 -12.74 -3.65
N VAL A 39 -4.53 -12.06 -2.55
CA VAL A 39 -5.05 -12.40 -1.22
C VAL A 39 -6.43 -11.79 -0.98
N GLY A 40 -6.62 -10.52 -1.35
CA GLY A 40 -7.88 -9.80 -1.12
C GLY A 40 -7.80 -8.33 -1.48
N ARG A 41 -8.88 -7.60 -1.20
CA ARG A 41 -9.01 -6.15 -1.42
C ARG A 41 -8.81 -5.40 -0.09
N ALA A 42 -7.98 -4.37 -0.10
CA ALA A 42 -7.91 -3.41 1.01
C ALA A 42 -9.22 -2.59 1.05
N SER A 43 -9.89 -2.55 2.21
CA SER A 43 -11.25 -2.01 2.34
C SER A 43 -11.36 -0.73 3.17
N MET A 44 -10.52 -0.57 4.19
CA MET A 44 -10.55 0.59 5.08
C MET A 44 -9.20 0.82 5.75
N VAL A 45 -8.98 2.05 6.24
CA VAL A 45 -7.83 2.39 7.09
C VAL A 45 -8.20 2.19 8.56
N LEU A 46 -7.57 1.20 9.21
CA LEU A 46 -7.81 0.91 10.63
C LEU A 46 -7.00 1.80 11.58
N TRP A 47 -5.82 2.25 11.14
CA TRP A 47 -4.90 3.05 11.95
C TRP A 47 -4.09 3.98 11.06
N SER A 48 -3.90 5.24 11.47
CA SER A 48 -3.08 6.21 10.74
C SER A 48 -2.41 7.21 11.68
N THR A 49 -1.11 7.43 11.48
CA THR A 49 -0.32 8.43 12.21
C THR A 49 0.55 9.25 11.26
N ASP A 50 0.92 10.45 11.68
CA ASP A 50 1.87 11.30 10.98
C ASP A 50 3.36 10.97 11.22
N GLY A 51 3.64 10.04 12.14
CA GLY A 51 5.00 9.61 12.48
C GLY A 51 5.64 10.37 13.64
N SER A 52 4.94 11.31 14.27
CA SER A 52 5.44 12.06 15.44
C SER A 52 5.23 11.34 16.78
N ALA A 53 4.60 10.16 16.78
CA ALA A 53 4.36 9.37 17.98
C ALA A 53 5.66 8.83 18.60
N GLU A 54 5.82 9.00 19.91
CA GLU A 54 6.91 8.43 20.68
C GLU A 54 6.42 7.25 21.53
N TRP A 55 7.08 6.10 21.44
CA TRP A 55 6.69 4.87 22.13
C TRP A 55 6.49 5.02 23.65
N VAL A 56 7.32 5.82 24.32
CA VAL A 56 7.28 5.95 25.78
C VAL A 56 6.34 7.08 26.27
N LYS A 57 5.79 7.87 25.34
CA LYS A 57 4.93 9.04 25.66
C LYS A 57 3.54 8.82 25.08
N PRO A 58 2.63 8.10 25.77
CA PRO A 58 1.36 7.68 25.20
C PRO A 58 0.45 8.84 24.76
N TRP A 59 0.58 10.02 25.35
CA TRP A 59 -0.16 11.22 24.92
C TRP A 59 0.19 11.65 23.49
N THR A 60 1.42 11.38 23.02
CA THR A 60 1.83 11.69 21.64
C THR A 60 1.12 10.83 20.60
N TRP A 61 0.64 9.64 20.98
CA TRP A 61 -0.06 8.74 20.05
C TRP A 61 -1.38 9.35 19.61
N VAL A 62 -2.12 9.94 20.56
CA VAL A 62 -3.39 10.62 20.31
C VAL A 62 -3.18 11.84 19.42
N THR A 63 -2.16 12.65 19.69
CA THR A 63 -1.88 13.87 18.91
C THR A 63 -1.34 13.56 17.52
N ALA A 64 -0.56 12.49 17.37
CA ALA A 64 -0.01 12.05 16.09
C ALA A 64 -1.02 11.29 15.21
N THR A 65 -2.22 10.97 15.73
CA THR A 65 -3.25 10.22 15.00
C THR A 65 -3.93 11.10 13.96
N ARG A 66 -4.03 10.60 12.73
CA ARG A 66 -4.76 11.24 11.63
C ARG A 66 -6.22 10.77 11.64
N TRP A 67 -7.02 11.38 12.49
CA TRP A 67 -8.41 10.96 12.78
C TRP A 67 -9.32 10.96 11.55
N ASP A 68 -9.09 11.88 10.62
CA ASP A 68 -9.82 12.02 9.36
C ASP A 68 -9.71 10.79 8.44
N ARG A 69 -8.63 10.01 8.57
CA ARG A 69 -8.39 8.84 7.72
C ARG A 69 -8.95 7.54 8.30
N ILE A 70 -9.20 7.48 9.61
CA ILE A 70 -9.59 6.22 10.26
C ILE A 70 -11.05 5.90 9.96
N GLY A 71 -11.31 4.66 9.53
CA GLY A 71 -12.64 4.21 9.10
C GLY A 71 -13.03 4.67 7.70
N GLU A 72 -12.18 5.47 7.04
CA GLU A 72 -12.34 5.82 5.64
C GLU A 72 -12.14 4.58 4.77
N GLY A 73 -13.02 4.42 3.77
CA GLY A 73 -12.92 3.35 2.78
C GLY A 73 -11.78 3.58 1.79
N LEU A 74 -11.24 2.49 1.24
CA LEU A 74 -10.20 2.50 0.21
C LEU A 74 -10.74 2.20 -1.21
#